data_AF-A0A3A5LDM4-F1
#
_entry.id   AF-A0A3A5LDM4-F1
#
_cell.length_a   1.000
_cell.length_b   1.000
_cell.length_c   1.000
_cell.angle_alpha   90.00
_cell.angle_beta   90.00
_cell.angle_gamma   90.00
#
_symmetry.space_group_name_H-M   'P 1'
#
loop_
_entity.id
_entity.type
_entity.pdbx_description
1 polymer ?
#
loop_
_entity_poly.entity_id
_entity_poly.type
_entity_poly.pdbx_seq_one_letter_code
_entity_poly.pdbx_strand_id
1 'polypeptide(L)'
;MAKDNETTVVCEEWYTLSLHEVTGSFGVSAEVILEIMDEGIISSQKNERNEFYFGNEDLRRIRTVLQLHRDLGVNVAGAALALELMNEIEQLKRLLQGGRH
;
A
#
# COMPACT_ATOMS: atom_id res chain seq x y z
N MET A 1 5.79 8.51 -47.30
CA MET A 1 4.45 8.02 -46.91
C MET A 1 4.59 7.39 -45.54
N ALA A 2 3.84 7.91 -44.58
CA ALA A 2 3.93 7.57 -43.17
C ALA A 2 3.61 6.10 -42.93
N LYS A 3 4.46 5.41 -42.16
CA LYS A 3 4.04 4.21 -41.43
C LYS A 3 3.92 4.65 -39.99
N ASP A 4 2.68 4.62 -39.54
CA ASP A 4 2.23 5.03 -38.23
C ASP A 4 3.03 4.27 -37.16
N ASN A 5 3.68 5.04 -36.30
CA ASN A 5 4.36 4.56 -35.12
C ASN A 5 3.26 4.18 -34.12
N GLU A 6 2.92 2.89 -34.04
CA GLU A 6 2.10 2.33 -32.97
C GLU A 6 2.82 2.57 -31.64
N THR A 7 2.50 3.72 -31.03
CA THR A 7 2.76 3.98 -29.62
C THR A 7 1.97 2.95 -28.84
N THR A 8 2.63 1.86 -28.47
CA THR A 8 2.14 0.90 -27.48
C THR A 8 2.04 1.66 -26.15
N VAL A 9 0.85 2.18 -25.89
CA VAL A 9 0.50 2.70 -24.57
C VAL A 9 0.47 1.48 -23.66
N VAL A 10 1.50 1.33 -22.82
CA VAL A 10 1.46 0.42 -21.67
C VAL A 10 0.34 0.96 -20.78
N CYS A 11 -0.86 0.40 -20.92
CA CYS A 11 -1.89 0.55 -19.91
C CYS A 11 -1.33 -0.14 -18.68
N GLU A 12 -0.88 0.62 -17.68
CA GLU A 12 -0.70 0.07 -16.35
C GLU A 12 -2.07 -0.45 -15.94
N GLU A 13 -2.30 -1.77 -16.03
CA GLU A 13 -3.48 -2.38 -15.45
C GLU A 13 -3.38 -2.15 -13.94
N TRP A 14 -4.13 -1.16 -13.45
CA TRP A 14 -4.29 -0.91 -12.03
C TRP A 14 -5.10 -2.08 -11.46
N TYR A 15 -4.40 -3.13 -11.05
CA TYR A 15 -5.04 -4.26 -10.40
C TYR A 15 -5.46 -3.85 -8.98
N THR A 16 -6.73 -4.08 -8.67
CA THR A 16 -7.28 -3.85 -7.33
C THR A 16 -7.78 -5.17 -6.79
N LEU A 17 -7.61 -5.36 -5.48
CA LEU A 17 -8.10 -6.55 -4.77
C LEU A 17 -9.30 -6.18 -3.91
N SER A 18 -10.28 -7.05 -3.84
CA SER A 18 -11.33 -7.02 -2.82
C SER A 18 -10.78 -7.41 -1.45
N LEU A 19 -11.52 -7.08 -0.38
CA LEU A 19 -11.17 -7.52 0.99
C LEU A 19 -10.96 -9.04 1.10
N HIS A 20 -11.78 -9.83 0.39
CA HIS A 20 -11.65 -11.29 0.38
C HIS A 20 -10.34 -11.75 -0.28
N GLU A 21 -9.95 -11.13 -1.41
CA GLU A 21 -8.69 -11.47 -2.08
C GLU A 21 -7.48 -11.02 -1.26
N VAL A 22 -7.55 -9.87 -0.59
CA VAL A 22 -6.48 -9.38 0.31
C VAL A 22 -6.28 -10.33 1.49
N THR A 23 -7.35 -10.66 2.21
CA THR A 23 -7.28 -11.59 3.35
C THR A 23 -6.73 -12.95 2.94
N GLY A 24 -7.18 -13.49 1.79
CA GLY A 24 -6.64 -14.71 1.21
C GLY A 24 -5.17 -14.62 0.79
N SER A 25 -4.75 -13.51 0.20
CA SER A 25 -3.36 -13.31 -0.26
C SER A 25 -2.36 -13.17 0.88
N PHE A 26 -2.76 -12.51 1.97
CA PHE A 26 -1.92 -12.29 3.14
C PHE A 26 -2.08 -13.35 4.23
N GLY A 27 -3.11 -14.20 4.14
CA GLY A 27 -3.40 -15.23 5.15
C GLY A 27 -3.81 -14.65 6.50
N VAL A 28 -4.51 -13.52 6.51
CA VAL A 28 -4.99 -12.82 7.72
C VAL A 28 -6.50 -12.65 7.69
N SER A 29 -7.12 -12.45 8.85
CA SER A 29 -8.57 -12.24 8.92
C SER A 29 -8.97 -10.84 8.44
N ALA A 30 -10.25 -10.66 8.14
CA ALA A 30 -10.78 -9.35 7.76
C ALA A 30 -10.66 -8.33 8.89
N GLU A 31 -10.77 -8.75 10.15
CA GLU A 31 -10.62 -7.89 11.33
C GLU A 31 -9.23 -7.24 11.36
N VAL A 32 -8.17 -7.98 11.03
CA VAL A 32 -6.81 -7.42 10.98
C VAL A 32 -6.69 -6.36 9.88
N ILE A 33 -7.31 -6.58 8.71
CA ILE A 33 -7.29 -5.59 7.63
C ILE A 33 -8.09 -4.34 8.03
N LEU A 34 -9.23 -4.50 8.69
CA LEU A 34 -10.03 -3.38 9.18
C LEU A 34 -9.29 -2.60 10.28
N GLU A 35 -8.59 -3.28 11.20
CA GLU A 35 -7.73 -2.63 12.20
C GLU A 35 -6.65 -1.77 11.54
N ILE A 36 -5.98 -2.29 10.50
CA ILE A 36 -5.00 -1.53 9.70
C ILE A 36 -5.62 -0.28 9.06
N MET A 37 -6.88 -0.36 8.62
CA MET A 37 -7.61 0.77 8.04
C MET A 37 -8.03 1.80 9.09
N ASP A 38 -8.45 1.35 10.28
CA ASP A 38 -8.84 2.20 11.39
C ASP A 38 -7.65 3.02 11.92
N GLU A 39 -6.43 2.46 11.88
CA GLU A 39 -5.19 3.18 12.15
C GLU A 39 -4.81 4.20 11.06
N GLY A 40 -5.62 4.34 10.00
CA GLY A 40 -5.41 5.34 8.93
C GLY A 40 -4.26 5.03 7.98
N ILE A 41 -3.60 3.87 8.13
CA ILE A 41 -2.48 3.44 7.29
C ILE A 41 -2.92 3.28 5.83
N ILE A 42 -4.19 2.92 5.65
CA ILE A 42 -4.80 2.57 4.38
C ILE A 42 -6.19 3.20 4.34
N SER A 43 -6.45 3.99 3.31
CA SER A 43 -7.79 4.55 3.11
C SER A 43 -8.70 3.57 2.37
N SER A 44 -8.17 2.80 1.41
CA SER A 44 -8.91 1.95 0.45
C SER A 44 -10.04 2.68 -0.27
N GLN A 45 -10.36 2.29 -1.50
CA GLN A 45 -11.49 2.89 -2.21
C GLN A 45 -12.72 2.02 -2.05
N LYS A 46 -13.89 2.64 -1.96
CA LYS A 46 -15.16 1.92 -2.07
C LYS A 46 -15.69 2.02 -3.49
N ASN A 47 -16.15 0.90 -4.04
CA ASN A 47 -16.87 0.91 -5.31
C ASN A 47 -18.31 1.44 -5.14
N GLU A 48 -19.05 1.51 -6.25
CA GLU A 48 -20.47 1.89 -6.28
C GLU A 48 -21.38 0.99 -5.44
N ARG A 49 -20.93 -0.22 -5.10
CA ARG A 49 -21.62 -1.20 -4.27
C ARG A 49 -21.21 -1.12 -2.79
N ASN A 50 -20.44 -0.10 -2.40
CA ASN A 50 -19.95 0.09 -1.03
C ASN A 50 -19.00 -1.03 -0.55
N GLU A 51 -18.31 -1.70 -1.47
CA GLU A 51 -17.30 -2.73 -1.20
C GLU A 51 -15.89 -2.14 -1.28
N PHE A 52 -14.98 -2.59 -0.41
CA PHE A 52 -13.59 -2.12 -0.39
C PHE A 52 -12.74 -2.74 -1.50
N TYR A 53 -11.92 -1.90 -2.12
CA TYR A 53 -10.88 -2.26 -3.08
C TYR A 53 -9.54 -1.66 -2.66
N PHE A 54 -8.52 -2.49 -2.78
CA PHE A 54 -7.16 -2.21 -2.34
C PHE A 54 -6.25 -2.14 -3.56
N GLY A 55 -5.66 -0.97 -3.80
CA GLY A 55 -4.71 -0.76 -4.88
C GLY A 55 -3.29 -1.17 -4.47
N ASN A 56 -2.36 -1.06 -5.41
CA ASN A 56 -0.95 -1.43 -5.21
C ASN A 56 -0.30 -0.79 -3.99
N GLU A 57 -0.60 0.49 -3.71
CA GLU A 57 -0.07 1.18 -2.55
C GLU A 57 -0.63 0.63 -1.24
N ASP A 58 -1.94 0.38 -1.19
CA ASP A 58 -2.59 -0.25 -0.04
C ASP A 58 -1.94 -1.61 0.25
N LEU A 59 -1.79 -2.47 -0.76
CA LEU A 59 -1.18 -3.79 -0.61
C LEU A 59 0.26 -3.73 -0.10
N ARG A 60 1.05 -2.74 -0.55
CA ARG A 60 2.40 -2.51 -0.03
C ARG A 60 2.38 -2.14 1.44
N ARG A 61 1.46 -1.25 1.85
CA ARG A 61 1.34 -0.84 3.26
C ARG A 61 0.85 -1.98 4.15
N ILE A 62 -0.15 -2.76 3.72
CA ILE A 62 -0.61 -3.98 4.43
C ILE A 62 0.58 -4.90 4.69
N ARG A 63 1.33 -5.21 3.62
CA ARG A 63 2.49 -6.09 3.72
C ARG A 63 3.49 -5.60 4.76
N THR A 64 3.83 -4.32 4.72
CA THR A 64 4.81 -3.75 5.65
C THR A 64 4.31 -3.82 7.09
N VAL A 65 3.04 -3.47 7.34
CA VAL A 65 2.45 -3.55 8.69
C VAL A 65 2.47 -4.98 9.22
N LEU A 66 2.06 -5.95 8.42
CA LEU A 66 2.07 -7.37 8.80
C LEU A 66 3.49 -7.88 9.07
N GLN A 67 4.47 -7.44 8.28
CA GLN A 67 5.88 -7.76 8.49
C GLN A 67 6.39 -7.15 9.80
N LEU A 68 6.12 -5.89 10.09
CA LEU A 68 6.52 -5.24 11.34
C LEU A 68 5.89 -5.93 12.55
N HIS A 69 4.58 -6.23 12.48
CA HIS A 69 3.88 -6.93 13.53
C HIS A 69 4.52 -8.30 13.82
N ARG A 70 4.85 -9.06 12.78
CA ARG A 70 5.45 -10.40 12.92
C ARG A 70 6.92 -10.37 13.35
N ASP A 71 7.71 -9.53 12.71
CA ASP A 71 9.18 -9.56 12.82
C ASP A 71 9.68 -8.75 14.02
N LEU A 72 8.93 -7.71 14.45
CA LEU A 72 9.27 -6.88 15.63
C LEU A 72 8.36 -7.12 16.83
N GLY A 73 7.26 -7.87 16.68
CA GLY A 73 6.32 -8.15 17.77
C GLY A 73 5.52 -6.93 18.24
N VAL A 74 5.44 -5.87 17.43
CA VAL A 74 4.63 -4.69 17.70
C VAL A 74 3.16 -4.96 17.33
N ASN A 75 2.22 -4.31 18.00
CA ASN A 75 0.81 -4.34 17.58
C ASN A 75 0.58 -3.53 16.28
N VAL A 76 -0.64 -3.57 15.73
CA VAL A 76 -0.97 -2.88 14.47
C VAL A 76 -0.72 -1.36 14.58
N ALA A 77 -1.16 -0.72 15.67
CA ALA A 77 -0.88 0.70 15.93
C ALA A 77 0.64 1.01 15.99
N GLY A 78 1.44 0.15 16.63
CA GLY A 78 2.89 0.30 16.68
C GLY A 78 3.55 0.11 15.32
N ALA A 79 3.05 -0.81 14.50
CA ALA A 79 3.46 -0.99 13.12
C ALA A 79 3.07 0.21 12.23
N ALA A 80 1.91 0.82 12.47
CA ALA A 80 1.47 2.07 11.83
C ALA A 80 2.48 3.19 12.06
N LEU A 81 2.80 3.45 13.33
CA LEU A 81 3.76 4.47 13.72
C LEU A 81 5.14 4.20 13.13
N ALA A 82 5.61 2.94 13.16
CA ALA A 82 6.88 2.58 12.57
C ALA A 82 6.91 2.83 11.05
N LEU A 83 5.82 2.55 10.34
CA LEU A 83 5.68 2.84 8.91
C LEU A 83 5.75 4.35 8.63
N GLU A 84 5.08 5.18 9.41
CA GLU A 84 5.17 6.65 9.30
C GLU A 84 6.60 7.14 9.51
N LEU A 85 7.28 6.66 10.57
CA LEU A 85 8.67 7.03 10.85
C LEU A 85 9.62 6.61 9.73
N MET A 86 9.41 5.44 9.12
CA MET A 86 10.20 5.01 7.95
C MET A 86 9.99 5.94 6.75
N ASN A 87 8.75 6.37 6.49
CA ASN A 87 8.45 7.31 5.42
C ASN A 87 9.13 8.67 5.66
N GLU A 88 9.10 9.16 6.90
CA GLU A 88 9.77 10.42 7.28
C GLU A 88 11.28 10.32 7.12
N ILE A 89 11.90 9.21 7.53
CA ILE A 89 13.34 8.96 7.33
C ILE A 89 13.68 8.95 5.83
N GLU A 90 12.84 8.34 5.00
CA GLU A 90 13.05 8.31 3.55
C GLU A 90 12.92 9.71 2.92
N GLN A 91 11.94 10.50 3.38
CA GLN A 91 11.80 11.90 2.99
C GLN A 91 13.04 12.72 3.36
N LEU A 92 13.51 12.62 4.61
CA LEU A 92 14.70 13.33 5.08
C LEU A 92 15.95 12.93 4.30
N LYS A 93 16.13 11.62 4.01
CA LYS A 93 17.24 11.14 3.17
C LYS A 93 17.19 11.74 1.76
N ARG A 94 16.01 11.83 1.15
CA ARG A 94 15.83 12.45 -0.18
C ARG A 94 16.22 13.93 -0.17
N LEU A 95 15.87 14.69 0.87
CA LEU A 95 16.26 16.10 1.00
C LEU A 95 17.79 16.27 1.12
N LEU A 96 18.44 15.44 1.93
CA LEU A 96 19.90 15.47 2.09
C LEU A 96 20.66 15.08 0.81
N GLN A 97 20.09 14.19 -0.01
CA GLN A 97 20.68 13.79 -1.28
C GLN A 97 20.39 14.80 -2.40
N GLY A 98 19.20 15.42 -2.41
CA GLY A 98 18.82 16.45 -3.37
C GLY A 98 19.52 17.80 -3.18
N GLY A 99 20.09 18.06 -2.00
CA GLY A 99 20.95 19.22 -1.73
C GLY A 99 22.40 19.11 -2.25
N ARG A 100 22.73 18.03 -2.98
CA ARG A 100 24.03 17.84 -3.65
C ARG A 100 23.89 18.05 -5.16
N HIS A 101 23.41 19.22 -5.56
CA HIS A 101 23.51 19.72 -6.93
C HIS A 101 23.92 21.19 -6.92
#